data_AF-A0A528TN33-F1
#
_entry.id   AF-A0A528TN33-F1
#
_cell.length_a   1.000
_cell.length_b   1.000
_cell.length_c   1.000
_cell.angle_alpha   90.00
_cell.angle_beta   90.00
_cell.angle_gamma   90.00
#
_symmetry.space_group_name_H-M   'P 1'
#
loop_
_entity.id
_entity.type
_entity.pdbx_description
1 polymer ?
#
loop_
_entity_poly.entity_id
_entity_poly.type
_entity_poly.pdbx_seq_one_letter_code
_entity_poly.pdbx_strand_id
1 'polypeptide(L)'
;MQTREVPYFSQWESPGMTLPLLAEGPSALHRDPLWRNSGAETIEDYARWAVNVCGMACLKMILAARGEIHPTLELARACTAYGGYVVNEGHG
;
A
#
# COMPACT_ATOMS: atom_id res chain seq x y z
N MET A 1 30.13 -5.58 7.12
CA MET A 1 28.85 -5.04 6.60
C MET A 1 27.79 -5.43 7.61
N GLN A 2 27.26 -4.49 8.39
CA GLN A 2 26.14 -4.81 9.28
C GLN A 2 24.92 -5.09 8.40
N THR A 3 24.40 -6.31 8.43
CA THR A 3 23.16 -6.66 7.73
C THR A 3 22.03 -5.92 8.42
N ARG A 4 21.56 -4.83 7.83
CA ARG A 4 20.43 -4.06 8.37
C ARG A 4 19.16 -4.81 7.96
N GLU A 5 18.43 -5.33 8.93
CA GLU A 5 17.17 -6.03 8.68
C GLU A 5 16.18 -5.03 8.07
N VAL A 6 15.71 -5.32 6.86
CA VAL A 6 14.69 -4.50 6.19
C VAL A 6 13.34 -5.11 6.56
N PRO A 7 12.48 -4.38 7.31
CA PRO A 7 11.18 -4.90 7.68
C PRO A 7 10.33 -5.10 6.43
N TYR A 8 9.56 -6.18 6.39
CA TYR A 8 8.64 -6.44 5.29
C TYR A 8 7.30 -5.74 5.52
N PHE A 9 6.85 -5.00 4.51
CA PHE A 9 5.48 -4.49 4.41
C PHE A 9 4.89 -4.93 3.07
N SER A 10 3.73 -5.58 3.14
CA SER A 10 2.99 -5.96 1.94
C SER A 10 2.28 -4.73 1.35
N GLN A 11 2.15 -4.69 0.01
CA GLN A 11 1.35 -3.64 -0.66
C GLN A 11 -0.12 -3.68 -0.24
N TRP A 12 -0.55 -4.86 0.22
CA TRP A 12 -1.78 -5.06 0.95
C TRP A 12 -1.40 -5.13 2.42
N GLU A 13 -1.97 -4.29 3.27
CA GLU A 13 -1.50 -4.16 4.66
C GLU A 13 -1.45 -5.52 5.41
N SER A 14 -2.30 -6.47 5.02
CA SER A 14 -2.15 -7.87 5.43
C SER A 14 -1.31 -8.70 4.43
N PRO A 15 -0.15 -9.27 4.83
CA PRO A 15 0.65 -10.17 3.99
C PRO A 15 -0.11 -11.39 3.46
N GLY A 16 -1.17 -11.82 4.15
CA GLY A 16 -2.01 -12.96 3.75
C GLY A 16 -2.96 -12.69 2.58
N MET A 17 -3.04 -11.46 2.06
CA MET A 17 -4.00 -11.09 1.01
C MET A 17 -3.71 -11.69 -0.37
N THR A 18 -2.52 -12.25 -0.60
CA THR A 18 -2.14 -12.86 -1.89
C THR A 18 -3.12 -13.93 -2.35
N LEU A 19 -3.50 -14.87 -1.49
CA LEU A 19 -4.41 -15.95 -1.86
C LEU A 19 -5.85 -15.45 -2.09
N PRO A 20 -6.45 -14.63 -1.21
CA PRO A 20 -7.73 -13.99 -1.49
C PRO A 20 -7.77 -13.20 -2.80
N LEU A 21 -6.72 -12.42 -3.10
CA LEU A 21 -6.69 -11.62 -4.33
C LEU A 21 -6.52 -12.49 -5.58
N LEU A 22 -5.77 -13.59 -5.48
CA LEU A 22 -5.66 -14.55 -6.57
C LEU A 22 -7.01 -15.24 -6.85
N ALA A 23 -7.78 -15.54 -5.81
CA ALA A 23 -9.06 -16.25 -5.94
C ALA A 23 -10.23 -15.34 -6.36
N GLU A 24 -10.28 -14.11 -5.86
CA GLU A 24 -11.48 -13.25 -5.94
C GLU A 24 -11.21 -11.88 -6.60
N GLY A 25 -9.97 -11.65 -7.03
CA GLY A 25 -9.53 -10.38 -7.60
C GLY A 25 -9.55 -9.22 -6.60
N PRO A 26 -9.58 -7.96 -7.08
CA PRO A 26 -9.53 -6.77 -6.24
C PRO A 26 -10.67 -6.66 -5.21
N SER A 27 -11.78 -7.37 -5.42
CA SER A 27 -12.92 -7.38 -4.49
C SER A 27 -12.51 -7.82 -3.08
N ALA A 28 -11.54 -8.74 -2.96
CA ALA A 28 -11.02 -9.24 -1.70
C ALA A 28 -10.38 -8.16 -0.81
N LEU A 29 -9.93 -7.04 -1.38
CA LEU A 29 -9.36 -5.92 -0.61
C LEU A 29 -10.34 -5.30 0.38
N HIS A 30 -11.65 -5.43 0.14
CA HIS A 30 -12.70 -5.02 1.08
C HIS A 30 -12.76 -5.88 2.36
N ARG A 31 -11.89 -6.88 2.47
CA ARG A 31 -11.78 -7.75 3.64
C ARG A 31 -10.37 -7.82 4.21
N ASP A 32 -9.45 -6.97 3.75
CA ASP A 32 -8.13 -6.87 4.36
C ASP A 32 -8.28 -6.32 5.79
N PRO A 33 -7.98 -7.10 6.85
CA PRO A 33 -8.24 -6.67 8.22
C PRO A 33 -7.35 -5.49 8.66
N LEU A 34 -6.22 -5.27 7.99
CA LEU A 34 -5.23 -4.25 8.35
C LEU A 34 -5.30 -3.02 7.44
N TRP A 35 -6.31 -2.90 6.58
CA TRP A 35 -6.43 -1.80 5.60
C TRP A 35 -6.24 -0.41 6.21
N ARG A 36 -6.66 -0.19 7.46
CA ARG A 36 -6.53 1.10 8.15
C ARG A 36 -5.08 1.54 8.36
N ASN A 37 -4.14 0.60 8.45
CA ASN A 37 -2.71 0.89 8.61
C ASN A 37 -2.09 1.53 7.36
N SER A 38 -2.80 1.48 6.23
CA SER A 38 -2.38 2.08 4.97
C SER A 38 -2.45 3.60 4.97
N GLY A 39 -3.23 4.20 5.89
CA GLY A 39 -3.57 5.62 5.87
C GLY A 39 -4.77 5.96 4.97
N ALA A 40 -5.51 4.95 4.49
CA ALA A 40 -6.78 5.17 3.79
C ALA A 40 -7.85 5.75 4.72
N GLU A 41 -8.70 6.61 4.16
CA GLU A 41 -9.85 7.16 4.89
C GLU A 41 -11.01 6.16 4.97
N THR A 42 -11.18 5.37 3.91
CA THR A 42 -12.23 4.36 3.76
C THR A 42 -11.66 3.08 3.17
N ILE A 43 -12.40 1.98 3.28
CA ILE A 43 -11.97 0.71 2.69
C ILE A 43 -12.03 0.74 1.15
N GLU A 44 -12.92 1.55 0.60
CA GLU A 44 -13.04 1.81 -0.84
C GLU A 44 -11.83 2.60 -1.35
N ASP A 45 -11.40 3.62 -0.60
CA ASP A 45 -10.16 4.36 -0.87
C ASP A 45 -8.94 3.42 -0.81
N TYR A 46 -8.87 2.56 0.21
CA TYR A 46 -7.85 1.52 0.29
C TYR A 46 -7.87 0.61 -0.95
N ALA A 47 -9.01 0.02 -1.29
CA ALA A 47 -9.12 -0.92 -2.40
C ALA A 47 -8.73 -0.28 -3.74
N ARG A 48 -9.04 1.00 -3.94
CA ARG A 48 -8.65 1.78 -5.11
C ARG A 48 -7.13 1.92 -5.25
N TRP A 49 -6.43 2.22 -4.15
CA TRP A 49 -4.98 2.43 -4.15
C TRP A 49 -4.19 1.12 -4.10
N ALA A 50 -4.63 0.14 -3.29
CA ALA A 50 -3.87 -1.05 -2.91
C ALA A 50 -3.44 -1.95 -4.07
N VAL A 51 -4.10 -1.84 -5.23
CA VAL A 51 -3.72 -2.55 -6.47
C VAL A 51 -2.48 -1.96 -7.16
N ASN A 52 -2.10 -0.71 -6.87
CA ASN A 52 -1.05 0.02 -7.58
C ASN A 52 0.04 0.64 -6.66
N VAL A 53 0.19 0.16 -5.43
CA VAL A 53 1.12 0.75 -4.43
C VAL A 53 2.31 -0.14 -4.07
N CYS A 54 2.64 -1.14 -4.88
CA CYS A 54 3.81 -2.00 -4.65
C CYS A 54 5.12 -1.21 -4.51
N GLY A 55 5.31 -0.17 -5.34
CA GLY A 55 6.46 0.73 -5.23
C GLY A 55 6.49 1.51 -3.92
N MET A 56 5.33 1.97 -3.43
CA MET A 56 5.24 2.69 -2.14
C MET A 56 5.45 1.76 -0.95
N ALA A 57 5.03 0.49 -1.03
CA ALA A 57 5.37 -0.50 -0.03
C ALA A 57 6.89 -0.73 0.04
N CYS A 58 7.57 -0.82 -1.11
CA CYS A 58 9.03 -0.87 -1.17
C CYS A 58 9.69 0.38 -0.57
N LEU A 59 9.17 1.56 -0.86
CA LEU A 59 9.65 2.81 -0.27
C LEU A 59 9.47 2.82 1.25
N LYS A 60 8.30 2.40 1.75
CA LYS A 60 8.02 2.23 3.18
C LYS A 60 9.05 1.29 3.84
N MET A 61 9.40 0.16 3.22
CA MET A 61 10.44 -0.75 3.72
C MET A 61 11.82 -0.07 3.79
N ILE A 62 12.21 0.72 2.79
CA ILE A 62 13.48 1.46 2.77
C ILE A 62 13.52 2.53 3.87
N LEU A 63 12.45 3.30 4.02
CA LEU A 63 12.33 4.33 5.07
C LEU A 63 12.31 3.70 6.47
N ALA A 64 11.58 2.60 6.63
CA ALA A 64 11.49 1.86 7.87
C ALA A 64 12.86 1.31 8.30
N ALA A 65 13.61 0.75 7.36
CA ALA A 65 14.99 0.34 7.61
C ALA A 65 15.85 1.52 8.09
N ARG A 66 15.55 2.76 7.70
CA ARG A 66 16.24 3.99 8.15
C ARG A 66 15.71 4.57 9.46
N GLY A 67 14.60 4.05 10.00
CA GLY A 67 13.99 4.49 11.25
C GLY A 67 12.73 5.35 11.09
N GLU A 68 12.19 5.46 9.87
CA GLU A 68 11.02 6.29 9.55
C GLU A 68 9.87 5.40 9.06
N ILE A 69 8.73 5.40 9.76
CA ILE A 69 7.54 4.63 9.38
C ILE A 69 6.47 5.58 8.85
N HIS A 70 6.00 5.32 7.64
CA HIS A 70 4.92 6.07 7.00
C HIS A 70 3.81 5.12 6.52
N PRO A 71 2.53 5.51 6.61
CA PRO A 71 1.45 4.82 5.95
C PRO A 71 1.63 4.80 4.42
N THR A 72 1.33 3.67 3.80
CA THR A 72 1.64 3.42 2.37
C THR A 72 0.93 4.40 1.44
N LEU A 73 -0.32 4.78 1.75
CA LEU A 73 -1.13 5.67 0.92
C LEU A 73 -0.78 7.14 1.14
N GLU A 74 -0.23 7.52 2.29
CA GLU A 74 0.34 8.86 2.47
C GLU A 74 1.54 9.05 1.53
N LEU A 75 2.42 8.05 1.44
CA LEU A 75 3.52 8.05 0.48
C LEU A 75 3.01 8.14 -0.96
N ALA A 76 1.98 7.35 -1.32
CA ALA A 76 1.38 7.37 -2.65
C ALA A 76 0.80 8.74 -3.01
N ARG A 77 0.03 9.35 -2.08
CA ARG A 77 -0.56 10.69 -2.25
C ARG A 77 0.52 11.75 -2.38
N ALA A 78 1.56 11.74 -1.55
CA ALA A 78 2.68 12.67 -1.68
C ALA A 78 3.38 12.51 -3.03
N CYS A 79 3.53 11.27 -3.51
CA CYS A 79 4.16 10.97 -4.80
C CYS A 79 3.36 11.51 -6.01
N THR A 80 2.07 11.81 -5.88
CA THR A 80 1.28 12.47 -6.93
C THR A 80 1.85 13.85 -7.29
N ALA A 81 2.35 14.61 -6.31
CA ALA A 81 2.97 15.92 -6.53
C ALA A 81 4.26 15.86 -7.37
N TYR A 82 4.86 14.67 -7.46
CA TYR A 82 6.05 14.40 -8.27
C TYR A 82 5.73 13.67 -9.58
N GLY A 83 4.44 13.50 -9.91
CA GLY A 83 4.00 12.78 -11.12
C GLY A 83 4.12 11.27 -11.04
N GLY A 84 4.36 10.68 -9.86
CA GLY A 84 4.46 9.23 -9.69
C GLY A 84 3.13 8.48 -9.75
N TYR A 85 2.02 9.20 -9.58
CA TYR A 85 0.66 8.68 -9.70
C TYR A 85 -0.25 9.70 -10.39
N VAL A 86 -1.13 9.20 -11.25
CA VAL A 86 -2.26 9.96 -11.82
C VAL A 86 -3.54 9.39 -11.25
N VAL A 87 -4.33 10.23 -10.59
CA VAL A 87 -5.62 9.84 -10.01
C VAL A 87 -6.69 10.13 -11.04
N ASN A 88 -7.14 9.10 -11.75
CA ASN A 88 -8.26 9.23 -12.67
C ASN A 88 -9.56 9.27 -11.85
N GLU A 89 -10.36 10.31 -12.02
CA GLU A 89 -11.76 10.26 -11.61
C GLU A 89 -12.46 9.24 -12.52
N GLY A 90 -12.76 8.05 -11.99
CA GLY A 90 -13.49 7.05 -12.74
C GLY A 90 -14.82 7.63 -13.18
N HIS A 91 -15.11 7.58 -14.47
CA HIS A 91 -16.49 7.64 -14.91
C HIS A 91 -17.14 6.35 -14.41
N GLY A 92 -18.26 6.49 -13.69
CA GLY A 92 -18.97 5.39 -13.03
C GLY A 92 -19.40 4.26 -13.96
#